data_AF-A0A4U6UWP6-F1
#
_entry.id   AF-A0A4U6UWP6-F1
#
_cell.length_a   1.000
_cell.length_b   1.000
_cell.length_c   1.000
_cell.angle_alpha   90.00
_cell.angle_beta   90.00
_cell.angle_gamma   90.00
#
_symmetry.space_group_name_H-M   'P 1'
#
loop_
_entity.id
_entity.type
_entity.pdbx_description
1 polymer ?
#
loop_
_entity_poly.entity_id
_entity_poly.type
_entity_poly.pdbx_seq_one_letter_code
_entity_poly.pdbx_strand_id
1 'polypeptide(L)'
;MADESWRLPTPVQELAARAVEPQNQFVLREQVRRGTLLLPTDMPEPIPIIDLSRLPAADESAKLQSALQNWGLFVATNHGIETSLMDAMMGASRDFFHQPLEEKQKYSNLIDGKRFQVKGMVMTWWCLKIRFWTA
;
A
#
# COMPACT_ATOMS: atom_id res chain seq x y z
N MET A 1 24.31 -29.43 -8.43
CA MET A 1 23.24 -29.47 -7.41
C MET A 1 23.20 -28.10 -6.77
N ALA A 2 22.37 -27.20 -7.30
CA ALA A 2 22.28 -25.81 -6.83
C ALA A 2 21.31 -25.78 -5.64
N ASP A 3 21.87 -25.72 -4.44
CA ASP A 3 21.14 -25.32 -3.24
C ASP A 3 20.93 -23.80 -3.32
N GLU A 4 19.97 -23.37 -4.15
CA GLU A 4 19.41 -22.02 -4.02
C GLU A 4 18.61 -21.99 -2.73
N SER A 5 19.36 -21.76 -1.65
CA SER A 5 18.84 -21.33 -0.36
C SER A 5 18.06 -20.05 -0.61
N TRP A 6 16.74 -20.16 -0.71
CA TRP A 6 15.78 -19.06 -0.78
C TRP A 6 15.83 -18.26 0.54
N ARG A 7 16.98 -17.75 0.98
CA ARG A 7 17.02 -16.97 2.22
C ARG A 7 16.02 -15.84 2.08
N LEU A 8 15.07 -15.79 3.01
CA LEU A 8 14.14 -14.67 3.10
C LEU A 8 14.97 -13.40 3.11
N PRO A 9 14.82 -12.51 2.12
CA PRO A 9 15.56 -11.26 2.12
C PRO A 9 15.24 -10.54 3.42
N THR A 10 16.27 -9.92 4.02
CA THR A 10 16.11 -9.15 5.26
C THR A 10 14.94 -8.17 5.09
N PRO A 11 13.96 -8.16 6.02
CA PRO A 11 12.82 -7.26 5.91
C PRO A 11 13.27 -5.81 5.74
N VAL A 12 12.60 -5.07 4.86
CA VAL A 12 12.94 -3.67 4.56
C VAL A 12 12.93 -2.79 5.82
N GLN A 13 12.07 -3.10 6.78
CA GLN A 13 12.02 -2.42 8.08
C GLN A 13 13.35 -2.53 8.85
N GLU A 14 14.01 -3.69 8.85
CA GLU A 14 15.31 -3.87 9.50
C GLU A 14 16.45 -3.22 8.73
N LEU A 15 16.39 -3.26 7.39
CA LEU A 15 17.35 -2.55 6.54
C LEU A 15 17.30 -1.04 6.80
N ALA A 16 16.09 -0.47 6.89
CA ALA A 16 15.88 0.94 7.18
C ALA A 16 16.36 1.32 8.60
N ALA A 17 16.09 0.48 9.61
CA ALA A 17 16.53 0.74 10.98
C ALA A 17 18.06 0.81 11.14
N ARG A 18 18.81 0.14 10.25
CA ARG A 18 20.27 0.15 10.23
C ARG A 18 20.87 1.34 9.46
N ALA A 19 20.05 2.22 8.90
CA ALA A 19 20.45 3.38 8.09
C ALA A 19 21.49 3.03 7.00
N VAL A 20 21.38 1.83 6.41
CA VAL A 20 22.26 1.36 5.34
C VAL A 20 21.74 1.89 4.01
N GLU A 21 22.64 2.38 3.15
CA GLU A 21 22.33 2.72 1.76
C GLU A 21 21.55 1.57 1.09
N PRO A 22 20.46 1.87 0.35
CA PRO A 22 19.63 0.83 -0.24
C PRO A 22 20.45 0.01 -1.23
N GLN A 23 20.44 -1.31 -1.03
CA GLN A 23 21.07 -2.26 -1.94
C GLN A 23 20.57 -2.05 -3.37
N ASN A 24 21.41 -2.37 -4.37
CA ASN A 24 21.11 -2.18 -5.80
C ASN A 24 19.76 -2.75 -6.25
N GLN A 25 19.23 -3.77 -5.57
CA GLN A 25 17.90 -4.33 -5.85
C GLN A 25 16.73 -3.36 -5.58
N PHE A 26 16.91 -2.39 -4.69
CA PHE A 26 15.93 -1.34 -4.37
C PHE A 26 16.19 -0.03 -5.14
N VAL A 27 17.32 0.05 -5.84
CA VAL A 27 17.71 1.21 -6.65
C VAL A 27 16.98 1.12 -7.99
N LEU A 28 15.99 2.00 -8.19
CA LEU A 28 15.29 2.09 -9.47
C LEU A 28 16.26 2.41 -10.61
N ARG A 29 16.08 1.76 -11.75
CA ARG A 29 16.84 2.05 -12.97
C ARG A 29 16.54 3.47 -13.44
N GLU A 30 17.55 4.14 -14.00
CA GLU A 30 17.49 5.54 -14.42
C GLU A 30 16.32 5.85 -15.37
N GLN A 31 15.96 4.91 -16.25
CA GLN A 31 14.83 5.07 -17.18
C GLN A 31 13.49 5.20 -16.44
N VAL A 32 13.32 4.53 -15.29
CA VAL A 32 12.10 4.59 -14.47
C VAL A 32 12.07 5.87 -13.65
N ARG A 33 13.22 6.31 -13.11
CA ARG A 33 13.34 7.57 -12.36
C ARG A 33 12.99 8.80 -13.21
N ARG A 34 13.44 8.82 -14.47
CA ARG A 34 13.12 9.90 -15.39
C ARG A 34 11.64 9.96 -15.75
N GLY A 35 10.93 8.84 -15.74
CA GLY A 35 9.47 8.80 -15.91
C GLY A 35 8.69 9.40 -14.73
N THR A 36 9.32 9.62 -13.58
CA THR A 36 8.70 10.23 -12.39
C THR A 36 8.82 11.77 -12.37
N LEU A 37 9.72 12.36 -13.17
CA LEU A 37 9.90 13.81 -13.25
C LEU A 37 8.90 14.39 -14.26
N LEU A 38 7.64 14.53 -13.84
CA LEU A 38 6.62 15.23 -14.62
C LEU A 38 6.90 16.73 -14.60
N LEU A 39 6.87 17.38 -15.77
CA LEU A 39 6.91 18.84 -15.87
C LEU A 39 5.65 19.40 -15.21
N PRO A 40 5.64 20.65 -14.68
CA PRO A 40 4.45 21.25 -14.07
C PRO A 40 3.20 21.24 -14.97
N THR A 41 3.40 21.16 -16.30
CA THR A 41 2.36 21.05 -17.34
C THR A 41 1.84 19.63 -17.56
N ASP A 42 2.56 18.61 -17.08
CA ASP A 42 2.22 17.17 -17.15
C ASP A 42 1.74 16.63 -15.78
N MET A 43 1.46 17.51 -14.82
CA MET A 43 0.89 17.07 -13.55
C MET A 43 -0.47 16.42 -13.84
N PRO A 44 -0.67 15.16 -13.45
CA PRO A 44 -1.94 14.51 -13.64
C PRO A 44 -3.00 15.33 -12.89
N GLU A 45 -4.21 15.38 -13.46
CA GLU A 45 -5.38 15.95 -12.78
C GLU A 45 -5.43 15.43 -11.31
N PRO A 46 -6.02 16.14 -10.34
CA PRO A 46 -6.13 15.59 -8.99
C PRO A 46 -6.99 14.32 -8.98
N ILE A 47 -6.62 13.35 -8.14
CA ILE A 47 -7.41 12.13 -7.95
C ILE A 47 -8.86 12.50 -7.56
N PRO A 48 -9.89 11.96 -8.23
CA PRO A 48 -11.28 12.28 -7.92
C PRO A 48 -11.64 11.90 -6.48
N ILE A 49 -12.29 12.82 -5.76
CA ILE A 49 -12.88 12.57 -4.44
C ILE A 49 -14.37 12.34 -4.60
N ILE A 50 -14.91 11.22 -4.12
CA ILE A 50 -16.33 10.86 -4.21
C ILE A 50 -16.97 10.92 -2.82
N ASP A 51 -18.07 11.64 -2.69
CA ASP A 51 -18.89 11.67 -1.48
C ASP A 51 -19.94 10.56 -1.53
N LEU A 52 -19.74 9.49 -0.75
CA LEU A 52 -20.65 8.35 -0.76
C LEU A 52 -22.01 8.66 -0.13
N SER A 53 -22.11 9.67 0.74
CA SER A 53 -23.39 10.07 1.35
C SER A 53 -24.33 10.77 0.37
N ARG A 54 -23.77 11.32 -0.71
CA ARG A 54 -24.54 11.99 -1.78
C ARG A 54 -25.07 11.02 -2.82
N LEU A 55 -24.61 9.77 -2.85
CA LEU A 55 -25.11 8.79 -3.82
C LEU A 55 -26.57 8.39 -3.48
N PRO A 56 -27.46 8.27 -4.48
CA PRO A 56 -27.21 8.30 -5.93
C PRO A 56 -27.55 9.64 -6.62
N ALA A 57 -27.19 10.79 -6.04
CA ALA A 57 -27.35 12.07 -6.72
C ALA A 57 -26.68 12.06 -8.10
N ALA A 58 -27.34 12.68 -9.10
CA ALA A 58 -26.95 12.56 -10.50
C ALA A 58 -25.54 13.10 -10.77
N ASP A 59 -25.16 14.20 -10.11
CA ASP A 59 -23.84 14.82 -10.23
C ASP A 59 -22.75 13.93 -9.63
N GLU A 60 -22.97 13.39 -8.44
CA GLU A 60 -21.98 12.53 -7.77
C GLU A 60 -21.85 11.16 -8.47
N SER A 61 -22.96 10.63 -9.00
CA SER A 61 -22.95 9.39 -9.79
C SER A 61 -22.20 9.56 -11.11
N ALA A 62 -22.38 10.70 -11.80
CA ALA A 62 -21.61 11.02 -13.00
C ALA A 62 -20.11 11.21 -12.70
N LYS A 63 -19.79 11.83 -11.56
CA LYS A 63 -18.40 11.97 -11.08
C LYS A 63 -17.76 10.62 -10.80
N LEU A 64 -18.47 9.71 -10.12
CA LEU A 64 -18.01 8.34 -9.88
C LEU A 64 -17.80 7.58 -11.19
N GLN A 65 -18.73 7.68 -12.15
CA GLN A 65 -18.59 7.06 -13.46
C GLN A 65 -17.34 7.57 -14.21
N SER A 66 -17.13 8.89 -14.21
CA SER A 66 -15.95 9.52 -14.81
C SER A 66 -14.66 9.04 -14.14
N ALA A 67 -14.62 8.96 -12.81
CA ALA A 67 -13.46 8.44 -12.08
C ALA A 67 -13.17 6.98 -12.43
N LEU A 68 -14.20 6.13 -12.53
CA LEU A 68 -14.02 4.73 -12.91
C LEU A 68 -13.49 4.56 -14.34
N GLN A 69 -13.93 5.41 -15.28
CA GLN A 69 -13.55 5.33 -16.70
C GLN A 69 -12.17 5.93 -16.99
N ASN A 70 -11.89 7.11 -16.42
CA ASN A 70 -10.71 7.89 -16.76
C ASN A 70 -9.54 7.63 -15.81
N TRP A 71 -9.83 7.34 -14.54
CA TRP A 71 -8.82 7.18 -13.49
C TRP A 71 -8.59 5.73 -13.08
N GLY A 72 -9.67 4.94 -12.96
CA GLY A 72 -9.63 3.59 -12.38
C GLY A 72 -9.39 3.57 -10.85
N LEU A 73 -9.30 4.74 -10.21
CA LEU A 73 -9.18 4.92 -8.77
C LEU A 73 -9.81 6.25 -8.34
N PHE A 74 -10.26 6.34 -7.09
CA PHE A 74 -10.79 7.55 -6.47
C PHE A 74 -10.59 7.50 -4.95
N VAL A 75 -10.76 8.63 -4.28
CA VAL A 75 -10.80 8.76 -2.82
C VAL A 75 -12.27 8.82 -2.38
N ALA A 76 -12.70 8.00 -1.44
CA ALA A 76 -14.07 8.05 -0.93
C ALA A 76 -14.14 8.85 0.38
N THR A 77 -15.14 9.72 0.50
CA THR A 77 -15.46 10.50 1.70
C THR A 77 -16.90 10.22 2.14
N ASN A 78 -17.21 10.55 3.39
CA ASN A 78 -18.55 10.35 3.98
C ASN A 78 -19.08 8.92 3.77
N HIS A 79 -18.19 7.93 3.84
CA HIS A 79 -18.48 6.51 3.62
C HIS A 79 -19.23 5.85 4.79
N GLY A 80 -19.51 6.58 5.87
CA GLY A 80 -20.26 6.08 7.04
C GLY A 80 -19.48 5.11 7.94
N ILE A 81 -18.18 4.94 7.73
CA ILE A 81 -17.32 4.13 8.61
C ILE A 81 -16.82 5.04 9.71
N GLU A 82 -16.98 4.60 10.95
CA GLU A 82 -16.56 5.35 12.13
C GLU A 82 -15.04 5.61 12.10
N THR A 83 -14.64 6.85 12.39
CA THR A 83 -13.22 7.23 12.44
C THR A 83 -12.46 6.44 13.51
N SER A 84 -13.09 6.17 14.65
CA SER A 84 -12.48 5.38 15.73
C SER A 84 -12.12 3.95 15.29
N LEU A 85 -12.94 3.34 14.42
CA LEU A 85 -12.67 2.02 13.86
C LEU A 85 -11.48 2.05 12.90
N MET A 86 -11.39 3.08 12.04
CA MET A 86 -10.25 3.27 11.16
C MET A 86 -8.96 3.51 11.95
N ASP A 87 -9.03 4.34 12.99
CA ASP A 87 -7.90 4.61 13.88
C ASP A 87 -7.46 3.36 14.63
N ALA A 88 -8.40 2.57 15.16
CA ALA A 88 -8.11 1.30 15.80
C ALA A 88 -7.46 0.29 14.85
N MET A 89 -7.94 0.21 13.60
CA MET A 89 -7.35 -0.65 12.57
C MET A 89 -5.91 -0.21 12.22
N MET A 90 -5.68 1.09 12.07
CA MET A 90 -4.36 1.66 11.82
C MET A 90 -3.42 1.48 13.03
N GLY A 91 -3.95 1.58 14.24
CA GLY A 91 -3.24 1.30 15.50
C GLY A 91 -2.80 -0.16 15.57
N ALA A 92 -3.73 -1.09 15.42
CA ALA A 92 -3.44 -2.53 15.42
C ALA A 92 -2.39 -2.93 14.37
N SER A 93 -2.44 -2.32 13.19
CA SER A 93 -1.43 -2.50 12.15
C SER A 93 -0.04 -2.02 12.60
N ARG A 94 0.03 -0.82 13.17
CA ARG A 94 1.30 -0.29 13.73
C ARG A 94 1.83 -1.22 14.80
N ASP A 95 1.00 -1.59 15.76
CA ASP A 95 1.40 -2.45 16.88
C ASP A 95 1.97 -3.78 16.37
N PHE A 96 1.29 -4.38 15.38
CA PHE A 96 1.78 -5.58 14.73
C PHE A 96 3.17 -5.40 14.10
N PHE A 97 3.41 -4.33 13.31
CA PHE A 97 4.72 -4.12 12.68
C PHE A 97 5.83 -3.73 13.67
N HIS A 98 5.49 -3.26 14.87
CA HIS A 98 6.44 -3.03 15.98
C HIS A 98 6.82 -4.31 16.73
N GLN A 99 6.11 -5.43 16.53
CA GLN A 99 6.49 -6.70 17.13
C GLN A 99 7.84 -7.22 16.59
N PRO A 100 8.54 -8.07 17.38
CA PRO A 100 9.76 -8.74 16.93
C PRO A 100 9.57 -9.51 15.62
N LEU A 101 10.67 -9.71 14.89
CA LEU A 101 10.63 -10.39 13.60
C LEU A 101 10.05 -11.80 13.73
N GLU A 102 10.41 -12.51 14.78
CA GLU A 102 10.02 -13.89 15.06
C GLU A 102 8.50 -14.02 15.16
N GLU A 103 7.84 -13.06 15.79
CA GLU A 103 6.38 -13.01 15.91
C GLU A 103 5.72 -12.75 14.54
N LYS A 104 6.29 -11.83 13.75
CA LYS A 104 5.77 -11.52 12.41
C LYS A 104 5.95 -12.67 11.43
N GLN A 105 7.05 -13.42 11.55
CA GLN A 105 7.36 -14.57 10.68
C GLN A 105 6.37 -15.73 10.83
N LYS A 106 5.69 -15.86 11.98
CA LYS A 106 4.61 -16.86 12.18
C LYS A 106 3.47 -16.71 11.16
N TYR A 107 3.31 -15.50 10.61
CA TYR A 107 2.27 -15.16 9.62
C TYR A 107 2.83 -14.97 8.21
N SER A 108 4.05 -15.45 7.97
CA SER A 108 4.69 -15.39 6.65
C SER A 108 3.90 -16.15 5.59
N ASN A 109 3.89 -15.64 4.37
CA ASN A 109 3.34 -16.34 3.20
C ASN A 109 4.17 -17.58 2.81
N LEU A 110 5.24 -17.90 3.53
CA LEU A 110 6.21 -18.92 3.14
C LEU A 110 6.22 -20.07 4.15
N ILE A 111 5.79 -21.27 3.74
CA ILE A 111 5.97 -22.53 4.50
C ILE A 111 7.35 -23.08 4.20
N ASP A 112 8.14 -23.38 5.24
CA ASP A 112 9.49 -23.96 5.12
C ASP A 112 10.31 -23.23 4.06
N GLY A 113 10.08 -21.92 4.00
CA GLY A 113 9.94 -21.02 2.83
C GLY A 113 10.27 -21.42 1.40
N LYS A 114 9.92 -22.64 1.01
CA LYS A 114 9.84 -23.04 -0.39
C LYS A 114 8.44 -22.85 -0.99
N ARG A 115 7.38 -22.74 -0.17
CA ARG A 115 5.99 -22.76 -0.65
C ARG A 115 5.25 -21.49 -0.26
N PHE A 116 4.73 -20.79 -1.27
CA PHE A 116 3.83 -19.66 -1.09
C PHE A 116 2.43 -20.15 -0.68
N GLN A 117 1.92 -19.67 0.45
CA GLN A 117 0.52 -19.79 0.83
C GLN A 117 -0.17 -18.44 0.75
N VAL A 118 -1.37 -18.42 0.17
CA VAL A 118 -2.26 -17.24 0.12
C VAL A 118 -2.77 -16.84 1.53
N LYS A 119 -2.45 -17.63 2.56
CA LYS A 119 -2.86 -17.38 3.96
C LYS A 119 -1.90 -16.48 4.75
N GLY A 120 -0.73 -16.13 4.22
CA GLY A 120 0.16 -15.21 4.91
C GLY A 120 -0.19 -13.74 4.62
N MET A 121 0.54 -12.84 5.27
CA MET A 121 0.19 -11.43 5.31
C MET A 121 0.24 -10.72 3.95
N VAL A 122 -0.90 -10.12 3.59
CA VAL A 122 -1.03 -9.04 2.60
C VAL A 122 -1.57 -7.77 3.30
N MET A 123 -1.11 -7.50 4.53
CA MET A 123 -1.57 -6.33 5.31
C MET A 123 -0.75 -5.07 5.05
N THR A 124 0.40 -5.17 4.36
CA THR A 124 1.24 -4.02 4.02
C THR A 124 0.61 -3.15 2.92
N TRP A 125 -0.09 -3.76 1.96
CA TRP A 125 -0.75 -3.03 0.87
C TRP A 125 -2.06 -2.36 1.29
N TRP A 126 -2.76 -2.93 2.27
CA TRP A 126 -4.04 -2.39 2.73
C TRP A 126 -3.88 -1.22 3.72
N CYS A 127 -2.94 -1.30 4.66
CA CYS A 127 -2.76 -0.23 5.67
C CYS A 127 -2.12 1.06 5.13
N LEU A 128 -1.26 0.98 4.12
CA LEU A 128 -0.70 2.20 3.51
C LEU A 128 -1.77 2.97 2.69
N LYS A 129 -2.77 2.25 2.16
CA LYS A 129 -3.83 2.82 1.31
C LYS A 129 -4.88 3.60 2.09
N ILE A 130 -5.15 3.22 3.35
CA ILE A 130 -6.09 3.91 4.24
C ILE A 130 -5.61 5.34 4.59
N ARG A 131 -4.30 5.55 4.74
CA ARG A 131 -3.73 6.89 5.04
C ARG A 131 -3.79 7.86 3.86
N PHE A 132 -3.89 7.36 2.62
CA PHE A 132 -4.10 8.18 1.43
C PHE A 132 -5.59 8.46 1.14
N TRP A 133 -6.50 7.90 1.95
CA TRP A 133 -7.95 8.00 1.74
C TRP A 133 -8.66 9.01 2.65
N THR A 134 -7.94 9.74 3.51
CA THR A 134 -8.55 10.63 4.54
C THR A 134 -7.90 12.03 4.65
N ALA A 135 -7.25 12.53 3.60
CA ALA A 135 -6.80 13.94 3.54
C ALA A 135 -7.58 14.71 2.47
#